data_AF-A0A0D6LH37-F1
#
_entry.id   AF-A0A0D6LH37-F1
#
_cell.length_a   1.000
_cell.length_b   1.000
_cell.length_c   1.000
_cell.angle_alpha   90.00
_cell.angle_beta   90.00
_cell.angle_gamma   90.00
#
_symmetry.space_group_name_H-M   'P 1'
#
loop_
_entity.id
_entity.type
_entity.pdbx_description
1 polymer ?
#
loop_
_entity_poly.entity_id
_entity_poly.type
_entity_poly.pdbx_seq_one_letter_code
_entity_poly.pdbx_strand_id
1 'polypeptide(L)'
;MFESEASRSNFQHIVSINRRHLNEVMITQAEKSSKVKFFFEHKVRSVDLDKKELIVTFTKEADIRVKGDLVIACDGAYSAVRRSLATQPRFDYSQEYIEHGYIELNILPKNGEGFEDCLVLSEALDACNDDIPKALSLYSESRVKDAHTIIDLAMYNYEELKDLVNHRSYKLRKKLDLFLNRIFSNRWLPLYSMVTFTRMPYHEIVEERKRQDKVAILELRGFSGLK
;
A
#
# COMPACT_ATOMS: atom_id res chain seq x y z
N MET A 1 -4.81 -23.70 7.28
CA MET A 1 -5.93 -22.80 7.57
C MET A 1 -5.57 -22.10 8.87
N PHE A 2 -4.91 -20.94 8.79
CA PHE A 2 -4.62 -20.12 9.96
C PHE A 2 -5.78 -19.13 10.08
N GLU A 3 -6.73 -19.42 10.97
CA GLU A 3 -7.63 -18.38 11.45
C GLU A 3 -6.77 -17.36 12.20
N SER A 4 -6.69 -16.13 11.68
CA SER A 4 -6.18 -15.03 12.46
C SER A 4 -7.13 -14.88 13.64
N GLU A 5 -6.68 -15.20 14.85
CA GLU A 5 -7.33 -14.78 16.10
C GLU A 5 -7.20 -13.25 16.24
N ALA A 6 -7.78 -12.52 15.29
CA ALA A 6 -8.09 -11.12 15.44
C ALA A 6 -9.21 -11.05 16.48
N SER A 7 -8.86 -10.47 17.64
CA SER A 7 -9.72 -9.60 18.45
C SER A 7 -11.23 -9.81 18.23
N ARG A 8 -11.93 -10.33 19.26
CA ARG A 8 -13.41 -10.46 19.35
C ARG A 8 -14.17 -9.11 19.31
N SER A 9 -13.86 -8.22 18.37
CA SER A 9 -14.79 -7.21 17.87
C SER A 9 -15.41 -7.79 16.58
N ASN A 10 -16.69 -8.13 16.62
CA ASN A 10 -17.44 -8.98 15.67
C ASN A 10 -17.45 -8.58 14.16
N PHE A 11 -16.55 -7.73 13.65
CA PHE A 11 -16.64 -7.22 12.26
C PHE A 11 -15.32 -7.04 11.49
N GLN A 12 -14.16 -7.51 11.99
CA GLN A 12 -12.87 -7.37 11.29
C GLN A 12 -12.42 -8.70 10.66
N HIS A 13 -12.49 -8.79 9.33
CA HIS A 13 -12.00 -9.93 8.57
C HIS A 13 -11.49 -9.47 7.20
N ILE A 14 -10.48 -10.16 6.68
CA ILE A 14 -10.04 -9.97 5.29
C ILE A 14 -10.94 -10.82 4.39
N VAL A 15 -11.37 -10.24 3.27
CA VAL A 15 -12.18 -10.94 2.26
C VAL A 15 -11.27 -11.35 1.10
N SER A 16 -11.34 -12.63 0.73
CA SER A 16 -10.67 -13.12 -0.47
C SER A 16 -11.54 -12.85 -1.70
N ILE A 17 -11.00 -12.15 -2.68
CA ILE A 17 -11.70 -11.79 -3.93
C ILE A 17 -10.88 -12.27 -5.12
N ASN A 18 -11.56 -12.80 -6.13
CA ASN A 18 -10.91 -13.17 -7.38
C ASN A 18 -10.47 -11.92 -8.17
N ARG A 19 -9.17 -11.82 -8.49
CA ARG A 19 -8.58 -10.68 -9.21
C ARG A 19 -9.23 -10.43 -10.57
N ARG A 20 -9.51 -11.48 -11.33
CA ARG A 20 -10.13 -11.36 -12.66
C ARG A 20 -11.53 -10.78 -12.51
N HIS A 21 -12.33 -11.33 -11.59
CA HIS A 21 -13.68 -10.84 -11.34
C HIS A 21 -13.69 -9.37 -10.89
N LEU A 22 -12.82 -8.99 -9.94
CA LEU A 22 -12.71 -7.59 -9.51
C LEU A 22 -12.35 -6.67 -10.68
N ASN A 23 -11.41 -7.07 -11.52
CA ASN A 23 -11.00 -6.29 -12.69
C ASN A 23 -12.14 -6.14 -13.72
N GLU A 24 -12.88 -7.22 -13.98
CA GLU A 24 -14.07 -7.19 -14.85
C GLU A 24 -15.12 -6.20 -14.32
N VAL A 25 -15.43 -6.27 -13.02
CA VAL A 25 -16.37 -5.34 -12.38
C VAL A 25 -15.91 -3.89 -12.52
N MET A 26 -14.63 -3.60 -12.26
CA MET A 26 -14.10 -2.23 -12.35
C MET A 26 -14.18 -1.67 -13.78
N ILE A 27 -13.78 -2.46 -14.79
CA ILE A 27 -13.86 -2.06 -16.19
C ILE A 27 -15.32 -1.79 -16.58
N THR A 28 -16.23 -2.72 -16.27
CA THR A 28 -17.66 -2.55 -16.58
C THR A 28 -18.28 -1.35 -15.89
N GLN A 29 -17.89 -1.00 -14.66
CA GLN A 29 -18.36 0.24 -14.03
C GLN A 29 -17.81 1.49 -14.71
N ALA A 30 -16.52 1.50 -15.05
CA ALA A 30 -15.88 2.64 -15.71
C ALA A 30 -16.44 2.89 -17.12
N GLU A 31 -16.78 1.83 -17.87
CA GLU A 31 -17.41 1.91 -19.20
C GLU A 31 -18.78 2.58 -19.20
N LYS A 32 -19.47 2.66 -18.06
CA LYS A 32 -20.74 3.39 -17.95
C LYS A 32 -20.58 4.89 -18.17
N SER A 33 -19.37 5.43 -17.97
CA SER A 33 -19.06 6.83 -18.23
C SER A 33 -18.66 7.02 -19.67
N SER A 34 -19.38 7.87 -20.41
CA SER A 34 -19.03 8.23 -21.80
C SER A 34 -17.70 9.00 -21.92
N LYS A 35 -17.15 9.47 -20.80
CA LYS A 35 -15.85 10.17 -20.72
C LYS A 35 -14.67 9.20 -20.68
N VAL A 36 -14.91 7.92 -20.41
CA VAL A 36 -13.86 6.90 -20.31
C VAL A 36 -13.86 6.05 -21.57
N LYS A 37 -12.67 5.83 -22.14
CA LYS A 37 -12.46 4.95 -23.29
C LYS A 37 -11.36 3.95 -22.97
N PHE A 38 -11.62 2.68 -23.25
CA PHE A 38 -10.65 1.61 -23.07
C PHE A 38 -10.01 1.25 -24.42
N PHE A 39 -8.69 1.15 -24.43
CA PHE A 39 -7.90 0.73 -25.59
C PHE A 39 -7.11 -0.53 -25.21
N PHE A 40 -7.71 -1.70 -25.46
CA PHE A 40 -7.05 -2.99 -25.20
C PHE A 40 -6.02 -3.32 -26.28
N GLU A 41 -5.05 -4.18 -25.97
CA GLU A 41 -3.95 -4.56 -26.88
C GLU A 41 -3.00 -3.39 -27.25
N HIS A 42 -3.04 -2.30 -26.49
CA HIS A 42 -2.17 -1.14 -26.63
C HIS A 42 -1.10 -1.15 -25.54
N LYS A 43 0.11 -1.63 -25.87
CA LYS A 43 1.19 -1.76 -24.89
C LYS A 43 2.07 -0.51 -24.87
N VAL A 44 2.10 0.21 -23.74
CA VAL A 44 3.05 1.31 -23.53
C VAL A 44 4.48 0.75 -23.45
N ARG A 45 5.39 1.30 -24.26
CA ARG A 45 6.80 0.94 -24.32
C ARG A 45 7.68 1.87 -23.51
N SER A 46 7.45 3.17 -23.66
CA SER A 46 8.20 4.22 -23.03
C SER A 46 7.42 5.54 -23.11
N VAL A 47 7.96 6.56 -22.44
CA VAL A 47 7.47 7.93 -22.51
C VAL A 47 8.59 8.82 -23.04
N ASP A 48 8.28 9.64 -24.03
CA ASP A 48 9.12 10.74 -24.48
C ASP A 48 8.72 11.98 -23.66
N LEU A 49 9.53 12.32 -22.66
CA LEU A 49 9.25 13.43 -21.73
C LEU A 49 9.45 14.80 -22.37
N ASP A 50 10.36 14.91 -23.35
CA ASP A 50 10.62 16.15 -24.07
C ASP A 50 9.41 16.51 -24.96
N LYS A 51 8.87 15.52 -25.65
CA LYS A 51 7.69 15.69 -26.52
C LYS A 51 6.35 15.53 -25.79
N LYS A 52 6.37 15.03 -24.55
CA LYS A 52 5.18 14.69 -23.74
C LYS A 52 4.28 13.67 -24.46
N GLU A 53 4.90 12.62 -24.98
CA GLU A 53 4.24 11.58 -25.77
C GLU A 53 4.45 10.18 -25.17
N LEU A 54 3.39 9.39 -25.12
CA LEU A 54 3.47 7.95 -24.89
C LEU A 54 3.81 7.24 -26.20
N ILE A 55 4.79 6.34 -26.16
CA ILE A 55 5.10 5.43 -27.26
C ILE A 55 4.39 4.11 -26.98
N VAL A 56 3.44 3.76 -27.83
CA VAL A 56 2.54 2.61 -27.64
C VAL A 56 2.67 1.68 -28.83
N THR A 57 2.89 0.39 -28.60
CA THR A 57 2.85 -0.61 -29.67
C THR A 57 1.44 -1.18 -29.76
N PHE A 58 0.84 -1.14 -30.96
CA PHE A 58 -0.39 -1.84 -31.31
C PHE A 58 -0.04 -2.95 -32.32
N THR A 59 -0.52 -4.17 -32.07
CA THR A 59 -0.43 -5.32 -33.00
C THR A 59 0.93 -5.53 -33.70
N LYS A 60 2.04 -5.70 -32.95
CA LYS A 60 3.41 -6.08 -33.43
C LYS A 60 4.04 -5.30 -34.61
N GLU A 61 3.34 -4.39 -35.27
CA GLU A 61 3.66 -3.93 -36.62
C GLU A 61 4.04 -2.45 -36.67
N ALA A 62 3.53 -1.62 -35.76
CA ALA A 62 3.96 -0.22 -35.65
C ALA A 62 3.75 0.38 -34.24
N ASP A 63 4.65 1.28 -33.87
CA ASP A 63 4.47 2.15 -32.71
C ASP A 63 3.60 3.36 -33.09
N ILE A 64 2.61 3.65 -32.26
CA ILE A 64 1.80 4.86 -32.31
C ILE A 64 2.25 5.81 -31.20
N ARG A 65 2.11 7.11 -31.45
CA ARG A 65 2.39 8.16 -30.46
C ARG A 65 1.11 8.77 -29.96
N VAL A 66 0.95 8.81 -28.65
CA VAL A 66 -0.24 9.35 -27.99
C VAL A 66 0.15 10.54 -27.14
N LYS A 67 -0.48 11.69 -27.37
CA LYS A 67 -0.35 12.88 -26.52
C LYS A 67 -1.39 12.87 -25.42
N GLY A 68 -1.02 13.38 -24.25
CA GLY A 68 -1.94 13.63 -23.15
C GLY A 68 -1.43 14.77 -22.28
N ASP A 69 -2.35 15.52 -21.69
CA ASP A 69 -2.03 16.59 -20.75
C ASP A 69 -1.53 16.05 -19.40
N LEU A 70 -2.01 14.85 -19.03
CA LEU A 70 -1.63 14.11 -17.84
C LEU A 70 -1.53 12.62 -18.16
N VAL A 71 -0.46 11.98 -17.68
CA VAL A 71 -0.28 10.53 -17.74
C VAL A 71 -0.26 9.99 -16.32
N ILE A 72 -1.25 9.16 -15.99
CA ILE A 72 -1.27 8.39 -14.74
C ILE A 72 -0.90 6.94 -15.09
N ALA A 73 0.27 6.50 -14.62
CA ALA A 73 0.82 5.19 -14.95
C ALA A 73 0.48 4.14 -13.89
N CYS A 74 -0.50 3.29 -14.21
CA CYS A 74 -0.90 2.14 -13.38
C CYS A 74 -0.45 0.80 -13.99
N ASP A 75 0.73 0.78 -14.62
CA ASP A 75 1.26 -0.34 -15.43
C ASP A 75 2.06 -1.39 -14.62
N GLY A 76 1.93 -1.35 -13.29
CA GLY A 76 2.35 -2.40 -12.37
C GLY A 76 3.85 -2.46 -12.05
N ALA A 77 4.27 -3.57 -11.44
CA ALA A 77 5.63 -3.73 -10.92
C ALA A 77 6.72 -3.57 -11.99
N TYR A 78 6.45 -3.94 -13.25
CA TYR A 78 7.37 -3.79 -14.38
C TYR A 78 7.04 -2.58 -15.26
N SER A 79 6.67 -1.47 -14.63
CA SER A 79 6.27 -0.23 -15.28
C SER A 79 7.26 0.24 -16.36
N ALA A 80 6.76 0.46 -17.57
CA ALA A 80 7.47 1.08 -18.67
C ALA A 80 7.64 2.59 -18.45
N VAL A 81 6.63 3.22 -17.84
CA VAL A 81 6.68 4.65 -17.52
C VAL A 81 7.74 4.93 -16.47
N ARG A 82 7.76 4.16 -15.37
CA ARG A 82 8.77 4.32 -14.32
C ARG A 82 10.18 4.13 -14.85
N ARG A 83 10.42 3.12 -15.71
CA ARG A 83 11.73 2.94 -16.36
C ARG A 83 12.14 4.14 -17.21
N SER A 84 11.19 4.78 -17.89
CA SER A 84 11.46 5.99 -18.68
C SER A 84 11.82 7.17 -17.76
N LEU A 85 11.10 7.33 -16.65
CA LEU A 85 11.36 8.36 -15.64
C LEU A 85 12.69 8.16 -14.90
N ALA A 86 13.09 6.92 -14.64
CA ALA A 86 14.34 6.59 -13.95
C ALA A 86 15.61 7.01 -14.71
N THR A 87 15.48 7.42 -15.98
CA THR A 87 16.58 8.01 -16.75
C THR A 87 16.80 9.50 -16.47
N GLN A 88 15.87 10.14 -15.76
CA GLN A 88 15.91 11.58 -15.49
C GLN A 88 16.79 11.90 -14.28
N PRO A 89 17.41 13.11 -14.25
CA PRO A 89 18.14 13.56 -13.08
C PRO A 89 17.22 13.69 -11.87
N ARG A 90 17.74 13.41 -10.66
CA ARG A 90 17.02 13.48 -9.38
C ARG A 90 15.84 12.50 -9.27
N PHE A 91 15.91 11.37 -9.96
CA PHE A 91 15.00 10.25 -9.78
C PHE A 91 15.70 9.12 -9.01
N ASP A 92 15.35 8.94 -7.74
CA ASP A 92 15.87 7.84 -6.94
C ASP A 92 15.07 6.56 -7.23
N TYR A 93 15.78 5.47 -7.55
CA TYR A 93 15.18 4.17 -7.83
C TYR A 93 16.02 3.02 -7.29
N SER A 94 15.38 2.11 -6.56
CA SER A 94 15.96 0.82 -6.16
C SER A 94 15.00 -0.31 -6.53
N GLN A 95 15.58 -1.49 -6.80
CA GLN A 95 14.80 -2.70 -7.05
C GLN A 95 15.54 -3.91 -6.46
N GLU A 96 14.84 -4.63 -5.60
CA GLU A 96 15.31 -5.89 -5.02
C GLU A 96 14.29 -6.99 -5.32
N TYR A 97 14.78 -8.15 -5.77
CA TYR A 97 13.94 -9.32 -6.00
C TYR A 97 14.04 -10.25 -4.81
N ILE A 98 12.90 -10.50 -4.16
CA ILE A 98 12.79 -11.50 -3.10
C ILE A 98 12.48 -12.88 -3.71
N GLU A 99 13.10 -13.94 -3.19
CA GLU A 99 12.92 -15.31 -3.71
C GLU A 99 11.47 -15.82 -3.57
N HIS A 100 10.71 -15.25 -2.63
CA HIS A 100 9.34 -15.67 -2.31
C HIS A 100 8.38 -14.51 -2.54
N GLY A 101 7.45 -14.67 -3.48
CA GLY A 101 6.43 -13.65 -3.77
C GLY A 101 5.30 -13.68 -2.75
N TYR A 102 5.36 -12.82 -1.73
CA TYR A 102 4.20 -12.52 -0.88
C TYR A 102 3.93 -11.02 -0.92
N ILE A 103 2.74 -10.64 -1.39
CA ILE A 103 2.25 -9.26 -1.35
C ILE A 103 0.89 -9.30 -0.67
N GLU A 104 0.79 -8.72 0.51
CA GLU A 104 -0.48 -8.49 1.18
C GLU A 104 -1.00 -7.10 0.74
N LEU A 105 -2.05 -7.09 -0.07
CA LEU A 105 -2.74 -5.86 -0.44
C LEU A 105 -3.81 -5.58 0.60
N ASN A 106 -3.58 -4.58 1.46
CA ASN A 106 -4.59 -4.12 2.39
C ASN A 106 -5.58 -3.21 1.65
N ILE A 107 -6.82 -3.69 1.52
CA ILE A 107 -7.96 -2.93 1.03
C ILE A 107 -8.84 -2.70 2.25
N LEU A 108 -8.89 -1.47 2.75
CA LEU A 108 -9.66 -1.13 3.94
C LEU A 108 -11.11 -0.82 3.56
N PRO A 109 -12.11 -1.65 3.92
CA PRO A 109 -13.49 -1.29 3.68
C PRO A 109 -13.97 -0.39 4.83
N LYS A 110 -14.17 0.88 4.54
CA LYS A 110 -15.02 1.76 5.34
C LYS A 110 -15.48 2.89 4.42
N ASN A 111 -16.62 2.71 3.75
CA ASN A 111 -17.25 3.64 2.79
C ASN A 111 -16.96 3.42 1.28
N GLY A 112 -16.47 2.25 0.87
CA GLY A 112 -16.42 1.87 -0.56
C GLY A 112 -15.13 2.20 -1.31
N GLU A 113 -14.06 2.58 -0.59
CA GLU A 113 -12.80 2.96 -1.23
C GLU A 113 -11.73 1.90 -0.96
N GLY A 114 -11.61 0.98 -1.91
CA GLY A 114 -10.37 0.25 -2.12
C GLY A 114 -9.40 1.06 -2.99
N PHE A 115 -8.12 0.73 -2.97
CA PHE A 115 -7.02 1.46 -3.63
C PHE A 115 -6.70 2.81 -2.97
N GLU A 116 -6.05 2.76 -1.81
CA GLU A 116 -5.67 3.94 -1.01
C GLU A 116 -4.93 5.00 -1.82
N ASP A 117 -4.05 4.62 -2.75
CA ASP A 117 -3.37 5.58 -3.64
C ASP A 117 -4.34 6.39 -4.50
N CYS A 118 -5.36 5.75 -5.08
CA CYS A 118 -6.37 6.43 -5.90
C CYS A 118 -7.18 7.42 -5.07
N LEU A 119 -7.51 7.03 -3.83
CA LEU A 119 -8.25 7.87 -2.92
C LEU A 119 -7.43 9.10 -2.49
N VAL A 120 -6.18 8.89 -2.03
CA VAL A 120 -5.29 9.99 -1.63
C VAL A 120 -5.03 10.95 -2.79
N LEU A 121 -4.92 10.43 -4.02
CA LEU A 121 -4.81 11.28 -5.21
C LEU A 121 -6.10 12.09 -5.46
N SER A 122 -7.28 11.48 -5.32
CA SER A 122 -8.56 12.18 -5.44
C SER A 122 -8.70 13.28 -4.38
N GLU A 123 -8.40 12.96 -3.11
CA GLU A 123 -8.43 13.91 -1.99
C GLU A 123 -7.44 15.08 -2.24
N ALA A 124 -6.26 14.81 -2.81
CA ALA A 124 -5.29 15.84 -3.17
C ALA A 124 -5.75 16.75 -4.32
N LEU A 125 -6.42 16.20 -5.34
CA LEU A 125 -7.03 16.97 -6.43
C LEU A 125 -8.13 17.88 -5.91
N ASP A 126 -9.04 17.35 -5.09
CA ASP A 126 -10.12 18.11 -4.46
C ASP A 126 -9.56 19.25 -3.59
N ALA A 127 -8.56 18.97 -2.75
CA ALA A 127 -7.93 19.97 -1.87
C ALA A 127 -7.21 21.09 -2.65
N CYS A 128 -6.78 20.80 -3.89
CA CYS A 128 -6.08 21.76 -4.74
C CYS A 128 -6.99 22.40 -5.80
N ASN A 129 -8.32 22.15 -5.78
CA ASN A 129 -9.27 22.61 -6.80
C ASN A 129 -8.82 22.25 -8.23
N ASP A 130 -8.42 21.00 -8.44
CA ASP A 130 -7.93 20.46 -9.72
C ASP A 130 -6.65 21.14 -10.29
N ASP A 131 -5.89 21.87 -9.46
CA ASP A 131 -4.53 22.29 -9.81
C ASP A 131 -3.60 21.07 -9.84
N ILE A 132 -3.45 20.46 -11.02
CA ILE A 132 -2.71 19.20 -11.22
C ILE A 132 -1.27 19.28 -10.69
N PRO A 133 -0.41 20.26 -11.06
CA PRO A 133 0.93 20.34 -10.50
C PRO A 133 0.96 20.38 -8.97
N LYS A 134 0.09 21.20 -8.36
CA LYS A 134 0.03 21.34 -6.91
C LYS A 134 -0.46 20.06 -6.24
N ALA A 135 -1.50 19.43 -6.79
CA ALA A 135 -2.04 18.17 -6.31
C ALA A 135 -1.01 17.03 -6.37
N LEU A 136 -0.25 16.93 -7.46
CA LEU A 136 0.81 15.93 -7.62
C LEU A 136 1.97 16.14 -6.63
N SER A 137 2.32 17.40 -6.31
CA SER A 137 3.31 17.71 -5.26
C SER A 137 2.80 17.26 -3.89
N LEU A 138 1.57 17.65 -3.53
CA LEU A 138 0.93 17.28 -2.27
C LEU A 138 0.79 15.76 -2.11
N TYR A 139 0.37 15.08 -3.17
CA TYR A 139 0.29 13.62 -3.23
C TYR A 139 1.66 12.98 -3.00
N SER A 140 2.70 13.45 -3.70
CA SER A 140 4.05 12.88 -3.59
C SER A 140 4.66 13.10 -2.20
N GLU A 141 4.51 14.29 -1.63
CA GLU A 141 5.04 14.64 -0.30
C GLU A 141 4.45 13.79 0.82
N SER A 142 3.14 13.55 0.76
CA SER A 142 2.43 12.73 1.74
C SER A 142 2.61 11.23 1.49
N ARG A 143 2.39 10.78 0.26
CA ARG A 143 2.20 9.35 -0.03
C ARG A 143 3.49 8.57 -0.16
N VAL A 144 4.59 9.19 -0.62
CA VAL A 144 5.88 8.48 -0.78
C VAL A 144 6.37 7.92 0.54
N LYS A 145 6.23 8.67 1.65
CA LYS A 145 6.61 8.22 2.99
C LYS A 145 5.83 6.97 3.41
N ASP A 146 4.52 6.98 3.19
CA ASP A 146 3.64 5.85 3.52
C ASP A 146 3.89 4.64 2.62
N ALA A 147 4.13 4.86 1.33
CA ALA A 147 4.46 3.80 0.38
C ALA A 147 5.76 3.07 0.74
N HIS A 148 6.81 3.80 1.14
CA HIS A 148 8.03 3.18 1.67
C HIS A 148 7.76 2.44 2.97
N THR A 149 6.99 3.03 3.88
CA THR A 149 6.73 2.44 5.19
C THR A 149 5.96 1.12 5.08
N ILE A 150 4.97 1.00 4.18
CA ILE A 150 4.25 -0.27 3.99
C ILE A 150 5.14 -1.34 3.35
N ILE A 151 6.11 -0.97 2.51
CA ILE A 151 7.12 -1.92 2.01
C ILE A 151 7.94 -2.46 3.17
N ASP A 152 8.45 -1.59 4.05
CA ASP A 152 9.22 -2.00 5.23
C ASP A 152 8.39 -2.89 6.16
N LEU A 153 7.12 -2.53 6.40
CA LEU A 153 6.20 -3.33 7.21
C LEU A 153 5.91 -4.68 6.57
N ALA A 154 5.78 -4.76 5.24
CA ALA A 154 5.58 -6.00 4.51
C ALA A 154 6.82 -6.90 4.59
N MET A 155 8.02 -6.33 4.47
CA MET A 155 9.29 -7.06 4.64
C MET A 155 9.46 -7.59 6.06
N TYR A 156 9.15 -6.76 7.07
CA TYR A 156 9.12 -7.20 8.47
C TYR A 156 8.09 -8.33 8.68
N ASN A 157 6.89 -8.23 8.08
CA ASN A 157 5.87 -9.28 8.16
C ASN A 157 6.34 -10.59 7.50
N TYR A 158 7.07 -10.50 6.39
CA TYR A 158 7.68 -11.68 5.75
C TYR A 158 8.67 -12.38 6.68
N GLU A 159 9.59 -11.64 7.32
CA GLU A 159 10.52 -12.18 8.32
C GLU A 159 9.77 -12.76 9.53
N GLU A 160 8.71 -12.08 9.96
CA GLU A 160 7.84 -12.50 11.06
C GLU A 160 7.26 -13.90 10.79
N LEU A 161 6.65 -14.08 9.62
CA LEU A 161 6.03 -15.34 9.22
C LEU A 161 7.05 -16.45 8.91
N LYS A 162 8.23 -16.09 8.40
CA LYS A 162 9.29 -17.04 8.02
C LYS A 162 9.94 -17.68 9.25
N ASP A 163 10.31 -16.87 10.25
CA ASP A 163 11.12 -17.33 11.38
C ASP A 163 10.56 -16.93 12.75
N LEU A 164 10.21 -15.64 12.94
CA LEU A 164 9.91 -15.10 14.27
C LEU A 164 8.75 -15.82 14.98
N VAL A 165 7.75 -16.29 14.23
CA VAL A 165 6.60 -17.06 14.74
C VAL A 165 6.98 -18.32 15.50
N ASN A 166 8.18 -18.88 15.25
CA ASN A 166 8.66 -20.08 15.93
C ASN A 166 9.31 -19.78 17.29
N HIS A 167 9.68 -18.53 17.57
CA HIS A 167 10.39 -18.12 18.78
C HIS A 167 9.46 -17.95 19.98
N ARG A 168 9.93 -18.35 21.17
CA ARG A 168 9.15 -18.22 22.43
C ARG A 168 8.93 -16.77 22.86
N SER A 169 9.93 -15.90 22.67
CA SER A 169 9.85 -14.46 22.97
C SER A 169 8.75 -13.78 22.15
N TYR A 170 8.66 -14.11 20.87
CA TYR A 170 7.63 -13.61 19.96
C TYR A 170 6.23 -14.03 20.39
N LYS A 171 6.02 -15.32 20.72
CA LYS A 171 4.72 -15.81 21.22
C LYS A 171 4.32 -15.13 22.52
N LEU A 172 5.27 -14.88 23.43
CA LEU A 172 5.04 -14.16 24.68
C LEU A 172 4.63 -12.70 24.41
N ARG A 173 5.32 -12.01 23.49
CA ARG A 173 4.98 -10.64 23.06
C ARG A 173 3.57 -10.56 22.48
N LYS A 174 3.19 -11.47 21.57
CA LYS A 174 1.83 -11.49 21.01
C LYS A 174 0.76 -11.72 22.09
N LYS A 175 1.00 -12.61 23.04
CA LYS A 175 0.08 -12.81 24.18
C LYS A 175 -0.07 -11.54 25.03
N LEU A 176 1.04 -10.82 25.27
CA LEU A 176 1.00 -9.53 25.96
C LEU A 176 0.20 -8.49 25.15
N ASP A 177 0.44 -8.37 23.85
CA ASP A 177 -0.27 -7.43 22.98
C ASP A 177 -1.77 -7.69 22.97
N LEU A 178 -2.18 -8.96 22.86
CA LEU A 178 -3.60 -9.37 22.92
C LEU A 178 -4.22 -9.10 24.30
N PHE A 179 -3.47 -9.34 25.37
CA PHE A 179 -3.91 -9.05 26.73
C PHE A 179 -4.10 -7.55 26.96
N LEU A 180 -3.14 -6.72 26.53
CA LEU A 180 -3.21 -5.27 26.62
C LEU A 180 -4.33 -4.70 25.75
N ASN A 181 -4.51 -5.19 24.53
CA ASN A 181 -5.64 -4.81 23.68
C ASN A 181 -6.99 -5.15 24.35
N ARG A 182 -7.07 -6.29 25.05
CA ARG A 182 -8.30 -6.67 25.76
C ARG A 182 -8.65 -5.72 26.91
N ILE A 183 -7.65 -5.16 27.59
CA ILE A 183 -7.85 -4.24 28.72
C ILE A 183 -7.98 -2.78 28.24
N PHE A 184 -7.24 -2.41 27.19
CA PHE A 184 -7.10 -1.06 26.67
C PHE A 184 -7.37 -1.01 25.16
N SER A 185 -8.52 -1.49 24.70
CA SER A 185 -8.86 -1.62 23.26
C SER A 185 -8.77 -0.30 22.49
N ASN A 186 -8.99 0.83 23.16
CA ASN A 186 -8.94 2.16 22.52
C ASN A 186 -7.52 2.76 22.49
N ARG A 187 -6.54 2.16 23.18
CA ARG A 187 -5.17 2.71 23.32
C ARG A 187 -4.05 1.73 22.95
N TRP A 188 -4.37 0.47 22.71
CA TRP A 188 -3.40 -0.57 22.38
C TRP A 188 -3.92 -1.48 21.28
N LEU A 189 -3.72 -1.05 20.03
CA LEU A 189 -4.03 -1.86 18.86
C LEU A 189 -2.80 -2.68 18.44
N PRO A 190 -2.93 -3.99 18.20
CA PRO A 190 -1.84 -4.79 17.64
C PRO A 190 -1.42 -4.27 16.27
N LEU A 191 -0.13 -4.40 15.93
CA LEU A 191 0.44 -3.93 14.65
C LEU A 191 -0.37 -4.41 13.44
N TYR A 192 -0.71 -5.71 13.40
CA TYR A 192 -1.52 -6.29 12.35
C TYR A 192 -2.88 -5.58 12.20
N SER A 193 -3.57 -5.30 13.31
CA SER A 193 -4.86 -4.62 13.28
C SER A 193 -4.76 -3.16 12.83
N MET A 194 -3.68 -2.46 13.19
CA MET A 194 -3.45 -1.09 12.73
C MET A 194 -3.29 -1.04 11.21
N VAL A 195 -2.46 -1.92 10.64
CA VAL A 195 -2.21 -1.98 9.19
C VAL A 195 -3.45 -2.46 8.41
N THR A 196 -4.12 -3.50 8.90
CA THR A 196 -5.16 -4.21 8.13
C THR A 196 -6.56 -3.65 8.31
N PHE A 197 -6.87 -2.99 9.44
CA PHE A 197 -8.24 -2.59 9.78
C PHE A 197 -8.41 -1.11 10.14
N THR A 198 -7.36 -0.29 9.96
CA THR A 198 -7.44 1.16 10.18
C THR A 198 -6.86 1.93 9.00
N ARG A 199 -7.31 3.17 8.79
CA ARG A 199 -6.73 4.12 7.82
C ARG A 199 -5.63 4.99 8.46
N MET A 200 -4.94 4.49 9.48
CA MET A 200 -3.82 5.22 10.08
C MET A 200 -2.69 5.28 9.04
N PRO A 201 -2.08 6.45 8.78
CA PRO A 201 -0.93 6.55 7.90
C PRO A 201 0.17 5.57 8.34
N TYR A 202 0.77 4.83 7.40
CA TYR A 202 1.73 3.78 7.73
C TYR A 202 2.92 4.29 8.54
N HIS A 203 3.37 5.51 8.29
CA HIS A 203 4.43 6.12 9.10
C HIS A 203 4.03 6.35 10.57
N GLU A 204 2.77 6.70 10.86
CA GLU A 204 2.27 6.84 12.22
C GLU A 204 2.16 5.48 12.92
N ILE A 205 1.80 4.42 12.17
CA ILE A 205 1.77 3.04 12.69
C ILE A 205 3.15 2.65 13.24
N VAL A 206 4.23 3.02 12.54
CA VAL A 206 5.60 2.74 13.01
C VAL A 206 5.93 3.51 14.28
N GLU A 207 5.50 4.76 14.41
CA GLU A 207 5.71 5.56 15.62
C GLU A 207 4.93 4.99 16.81
N GLU A 208 3.69 4.60 16.59
CA GLU A 208 2.84 3.95 17.58
C GLU A 208 3.44 2.61 18.02
N ARG A 209 3.99 1.82 17.08
CA ARG A 209 4.69 0.58 17.41
C ARG A 209 5.92 0.84 18.28
N LYS A 210 6.74 1.85 17.95
CA LYS A 210 7.91 2.24 18.77
C LYS A 210 7.49 2.65 20.18
N ARG A 211 6.35 3.35 20.33
CA ARG A 211 5.79 3.70 21.63
C ARG A 211 5.39 2.45 22.41
N GLN A 212 4.68 1.51 21.79
CA GLN A 212 4.27 0.24 22.40
C GLN A 212 5.48 -0.62 22.82
N ASP A 213 6.55 -0.65 22.04
CA ASP A 213 7.77 -1.40 22.38
C ASP A 213 8.49 -0.80 23.59
N LYS A 214 8.59 0.54 23.67
CA LYS A 214 9.18 1.23 24.83
C LYS A 214 8.40 0.93 26.12
N VAL A 215 7.08 1.01 26.08
CA VAL A 215 6.22 0.72 27.24
C VAL A 215 6.40 -0.74 27.69
N ALA A 216 6.37 -1.69 26.77
CA ALA A 216 6.52 -3.10 27.10
C ALA A 216 7.90 -3.43 27.71
N ILE A 217 8.97 -2.79 27.24
CA ILE A 217 10.32 -2.97 27.80
C ILE A 217 10.43 -2.36 29.20
N LEU A 218 9.83 -1.20 29.45
CA LEU A 218 9.84 -0.55 30.77
C LEU A 218 9.11 -1.39 31.82
N GLU A 219 7.97 -1.99 31.47
CA GLU A 219 7.21 -2.88 32.36
C GLU A 219 8.01 -4.16 32.69
N LEU A 220 8.68 -4.77 31.69
CA LEU A 220 9.52 -5.94 31.92
C LEU A 220 10.75 -5.65 32.80
N ARG A 221 11.30 -4.43 32.72
CA ARG A 221 12.38 -3.96 33.61
C ARG A 221 11.87 -3.65 35.03
N GLY A 222 10.66 -3.12 35.16
CA GLY A 222 10.00 -2.92 36.46
C GLY A 222 9.77 -4.24 37.21
N PHE A 223 9.40 -5.30 36.50
CA PHE A 223 9.25 -6.64 37.09
C PHE A 223 10.56 -7.36 37.44
N SER A 224 11.69 -6.98 36.82
CA SER A 224 13.01 -7.56 37.13
C SER A 224 13.78 -6.80 38.22
N GLY A 225 13.34 -5.58 38.57
CA GLY A 225 13.85 -4.80 39.72
C GLY A 225 13.16 -5.11 41.06
N LEU A 226 12.18 -6.02 41.09
CA LEU A 226 11.57 -6.59 42.29
C LEU A 226 12.18 -7.97 42.56
N LYS A 227 13.46 -8.01 42.92
CA LYS A 227 14.09 -9.14 43.60
C LYS A 227 14.97 -8.64 44.72
#